data_AF-A0A7Y5VLX2-F1
#
_entry.id   AF-A0A7Y5VLX2-F1
#
_cell.length_a   1.000
_cell.length_b   1.000
_cell.length_c   1.000
_cell.angle_alpha   90.00
_cell.angle_beta   90.00
_cell.angle_gamma   90.00
#
_symmetry.space_group_name_H-M   'P 1'
#
loop_
_entity.id
_entity.type
_entity.pdbx_description
1 polymer ?
#
loop_
_entity_poly.entity_id
_entity_poly.type
_entity_poly.pdbx_seq_one_letter_code
_entity_poly.pdbx_strand_id
1 'polypeptide(L)'
;FQLATVLDGLDTVGPVTSIRATGGVFRAPLWCDVLGGVLGRPLLVTAGAEGSALGAAALGLHAIDDASTLESALETLSPGLLDADPTGPDAIVPDPADVTAYRAARVSAAGRLRELAAAADLLALPTRTPERDAPDRVRTPLTTTPATSGN
;
A
#
# COMPACT_ATOMS: atom_id res chain seq x y z
N PHE A 1 1.60 1.44 2.74
CA PHE A 1 1.06 1.76 4.08
C PHE A 1 0.82 0.55 4.99
N GLN A 2 0.62 -0.66 4.47
CA GLN A 2 0.41 -1.85 5.32
C GLN A 2 1.60 -2.11 6.26
N LEU A 3 2.84 -2.05 5.76
CA LEU A 3 4.04 -2.23 6.59
C LEU A 3 4.12 -1.22 7.75
N ALA A 4 3.76 0.05 7.53
CA ALA A 4 3.70 1.05 8.61
C ALA A 4 2.67 0.68 9.69
N THR A 5 1.58 0.00 9.32
CA THR A 5 0.58 -0.48 10.29
C THR A 5 1.09 -1.66 11.10
N VAL A 6 1.86 -2.55 10.48
CA VAL A 6 2.56 -3.63 11.19
C VAL A 6 3.60 -3.04 12.14
N LEU A 7 4.37 -2.05 11.69
CA LEU A 7 5.38 -1.37 12.51
C LEU A 7 4.75 -0.71 13.74
N ASP A 8 3.65 0.03 13.58
CA ASP A 8 2.93 0.62 14.72
C ASP A 8 2.52 -0.45 15.74
N GLY A 9 2.07 -1.62 15.27
CA GLY A 9 1.71 -2.75 16.12
C GLY A 9 2.92 -3.32 16.87
N LEU A 10 4.05 -3.50 16.21
CA LEU A 10 5.29 -3.97 16.82
C LEU A 10 5.81 -2.98 17.88
N ASP A 11 5.73 -1.67 17.61
CA ASP A 11 6.13 -0.61 18.55
C ASP A 11 5.32 -0.66 19.87
N THR A 12 4.12 -1.25 19.88
CA THR A 12 3.35 -1.46 21.12
C THR A 12 3.92 -2.57 22.01
N VAL A 13 4.69 -3.51 21.43
CA VAL A 13 5.35 -4.62 22.15
C VAL A 13 6.75 -4.22 22.57
N GLY A 14 7.48 -3.51 21.71
CA GLY A 14 8.80 -2.99 21.99
C GLY A 14 9.29 -2.07 20.87
N PRO A 15 10.16 -1.09 21.19
CA PRO A 15 10.57 -0.08 20.22
C PRO A 15 11.38 -0.73 19.08
N VAL A 16 10.90 -0.58 17.85
CA VAL A 16 11.66 -0.95 16.66
C VAL A 16 12.60 0.20 16.33
N THR A 17 13.90 -0.02 16.39
CA THR A 17 14.92 1.03 16.21
C THR A 17 15.42 1.15 14.77
N SER A 18 15.37 0.06 14.01
CA SER A 18 15.81 0.01 12.61
C SER A 18 15.12 -1.11 11.85
N ILE A 19 15.25 -1.06 10.52
CA ILE A 19 14.66 -2.04 9.61
C ILE A 19 15.79 -2.67 8.79
N ARG A 20 15.90 -4.00 8.85
CA ARG A 20 16.83 -4.77 8.02
C ARG A 20 16.09 -5.27 6.79
N ALA A 21 16.51 -4.81 5.63
CA ALA A 21 15.86 -5.08 4.35
C ALA A 21 16.69 -6.09 3.55
N THR A 22 16.04 -7.15 3.07
CA THR A 22 16.66 -8.23 2.28
C THR A 22 15.90 -8.40 0.95
N GLY A 23 16.59 -8.83 -0.11
CA GLY A 23 15.97 -9.13 -1.40
C GLY A 23 16.12 -8.04 -2.47
N GLY A 24 15.89 -8.41 -3.73
CA GLY A 24 16.27 -7.64 -4.91
C GLY A 24 15.56 -6.29 -5.09
N VAL A 25 14.38 -6.10 -4.49
CA VAL A 25 13.62 -4.83 -4.56
C VAL A 25 14.41 -3.66 -3.96
N PHE A 26 15.22 -3.93 -2.93
CA PHE A 26 16.03 -2.92 -2.23
C PHE A 26 17.30 -2.52 -2.97
N ARG A 27 17.52 -3.04 -4.20
CA ARG A 27 18.55 -2.52 -5.11
C ARG A 27 18.15 -1.20 -5.77
N ALA A 28 16.86 -0.85 -5.77
CA ALA A 28 16.36 0.42 -6.30
C ALA A 28 16.39 1.49 -5.20
N PRO A 29 17.21 2.55 -5.31
CA PRO A 29 17.33 3.59 -4.27
C PRO A 29 15.99 4.23 -3.93
N LEU A 30 15.18 4.54 -4.96
CA LEU A 30 13.84 5.08 -4.79
C LEU A 30 12.96 4.21 -3.89
N TRP A 31 13.06 2.88 -3.98
CA TRP A 31 12.25 2.01 -3.12
C TRP A 31 12.70 2.08 -1.66
N CYS A 32 14.00 2.23 -1.41
CA CYS A 32 14.52 2.44 -0.08
C CYS A 32 14.05 3.79 0.49
N ASP A 33 14.06 4.85 -0.32
CA ASP A 33 13.59 6.18 0.11
C ASP A 33 12.09 6.16 0.43
N VAL A 34 11.27 5.56 -0.44
CA VAL A 34 9.82 5.39 -0.20
C VAL A 34 9.58 4.58 1.07
N LEU A 35 10.27 3.44 1.24
CA LEU A 35 10.09 2.61 2.42
C LEU A 35 10.54 3.35 3.69
N GLY A 36 11.67 4.05 3.63
CA GLY A 36 12.21 4.84 4.72
C GLY A 36 11.25 5.95 5.13
N GLY A 37 10.70 6.70 4.17
CA GLY A 37 9.68 7.70 4.42
C GLY A 37 8.39 7.11 5.01
N VAL A 38 7.94 5.95 4.51
CA VAL A 38 6.74 5.28 5.01
C VAL A 38 6.91 4.74 6.44
N LEU A 39 8.08 4.21 6.78
CA LEU A 39 8.34 3.58 8.09
C LEU A 39 8.91 4.56 9.13
N GLY A 40 9.57 5.63 8.68
CA GLY A 40 10.25 6.58 9.58
C GLY A 40 11.30 5.92 10.46
N ARG A 41 12.05 4.97 9.91
CA ARG A 41 13.15 4.25 10.58
C ARG A 41 14.35 4.11 9.64
N PRO A 42 15.58 4.09 10.16
CA PRO A 42 16.75 3.77 9.36
C PRO A 42 16.64 2.38 8.72
N LEU A 43 17.05 2.28 7.46
CA LEU A 43 17.06 1.05 6.68
C LEU A 43 18.50 0.55 6.48
N LEU A 44 18.74 -0.71 6.84
CA LEU A 44 19.98 -1.42 6.55
C LEU A 44 19.70 -2.44 5.45
N VAL A 45 20.21 -2.19 4.25
CA VAL A 45 20.05 -3.12 3.12
C VAL A 45 21.18 -4.14 3.18
N THR A 46 20.86 -5.38 3.47
CA THR A 46 21.88 -6.43 3.58
C THR A 46 22.34 -6.85 2.18
N ALA A 47 23.61 -6.65 1.87
CA ALA A 47 24.18 -7.08 0.60
C ALA A 47 24.17 -8.62 0.52
N GLY A 48 23.43 -9.16 -0.46
CA GLY A 48 23.61 -10.55 -0.91
C GLY A 48 22.78 -11.66 -0.26
N ALA A 49 22.07 -11.44 0.85
CA ALA A 49 21.45 -12.56 1.58
C ALA A 49 20.00 -12.86 1.14
N GLU A 50 19.79 -14.04 0.59
CA GLU A 50 18.57 -14.80 0.90
C GLU A 50 18.59 -15.05 2.42
N GLY A 51 17.94 -14.18 3.20
CA GLY A 51 17.98 -14.26 4.67
C GLY A 51 17.58 -15.65 5.20
N SER A 52 16.69 -16.35 4.48
CA SER A 52 16.32 -17.73 4.76
C SER A 52 17.47 -18.72 4.56
N ALA A 53 18.27 -18.58 3.50
CA ALA A 53 19.42 -19.46 3.26
C ALA A 53 20.52 -19.23 4.30
N LEU A 54 20.80 -17.97 4.64
CA LEU A 54 21.75 -17.63 5.71
C LEU A 54 21.28 -18.19 7.06
N GLY A 55 20.00 -18.04 7.40
CA GLY A 55 19.43 -18.60 8.63
C GLY A 55 19.49 -20.13 8.65
N ALA A 56 19.21 -20.80 7.53
CA ALA A 56 19.31 -22.25 7.42
C ALA A 56 20.76 -22.74 7.60
N ALA A 57 21.74 -22.03 7.02
CA ALA A 57 23.16 -22.33 7.20
C ALA A 57 23.60 -22.12 8.65
N ALA A 58 23.15 -21.05 9.32
CA ALA A 58 23.44 -20.80 10.72
C ALA A 58 22.86 -21.90 11.65
N LEU A 59 21.62 -22.34 11.38
CA LEU A 59 21.02 -23.47 12.07
C LEU A 59 21.81 -24.78 11.83
N GLY A 60 22.30 -24.99 10.61
CA GLY A 60 23.13 -26.15 10.26
C GLY A 60 24.45 -26.17 11.02
N LEU A 61 25.18 -25.04 11.07
CA LEU A 61 26.43 -24.90 11.85
C LEU A 61 26.20 -25.15 13.34
N HIS A 62 25.10 -24.63 13.88
CA HIS A 62 24.76 -24.85 15.28
C HIS A 62 24.42 -26.33 15.56
N ALA A 63 23.73 -27.00 14.64
CA ALA A 63 23.32 -28.40 14.81
C ALA A 63 24.48 -29.41 14.73
N ILE A 64 25.61 -29.05 14.13
CA ILE A 64 26.82 -29.90 14.07
C ILE A 64 27.86 -29.54 15.13
N ASP A 65 27.49 -28.71 16.11
CA ASP A 65 28.35 -28.21 17.20
C ASP A 65 29.58 -27.39 16.74
N ASP A 66 29.62 -26.96 15.48
CA ASP A 66 30.68 -26.07 14.95
C ASP A 66 30.50 -24.61 15.44
N ALA A 67 29.31 -24.26 15.92
CA ALA A 67 29.00 -22.97 16.52
C ALA A 67 28.17 -23.16 17.80
N SER A 68 28.63 -22.59 18.92
CA SER A 68 27.99 -22.76 20.24
C SER A 68 26.66 -22.02 20.37
N THR A 69 26.46 -20.96 19.58
CA THR A 69 25.20 -20.21 19.50
C THR A 69 24.85 -19.81 18.08
N LEU A 70 23.58 -19.46 17.83
CA LEU A 70 23.15 -18.94 16.53
C LEU A 70 23.85 -17.63 16.18
N GLU A 71 24.13 -16.79 17.16
CA GLU A 71 24.87 -15.54 16.99
C GLU A 71 26.30 -15.82 16.52
N SER A 72 27.01 -16.76 17.15
CA SER A 72 28.35 -17.17 16.70
C SER A 72 28.33 -17.78 15.29
N ALA A 73 27.27 -18.51 14.94
CA ALA A 73 27.10 -19.06 13.61
C ALA A 73 26.87 -17.96 12.57
N LEU A 74 26.03 -16.97 12.87
CA LEU A 74 25.80 -15.81 12.00
C LEU A 74 27.05 -14.94 11.86
N GLU A 75 27.80 -14.72 12.93
CA GLU A 75 29.06 -13.98 12.87
C GLU A 75 30.11 -14.71 12.01
N THR A 76 30.13 -16.04 12.05
CA THR A 76 31.01 -16.85 11.20
C THR A 76 30.61 -16.75 9.71
N LEU A 77 29.31 -16.77 9.41
CA LEU A 77 28.79 -16.78 8.04
C LEU A 77 28.69 -15.40 7.41
N SER A 78 28.42 -14.37 8.21
CA SER A 78 28.20 -12.99 7.79
C SER A 78 28.68 -12.03 8.88
N PRO A 79 30.01 -11.83 9.00
CA PRO A 79 30.60 -10.99 10.05
C PRO A 79 30.00 -9.58 10.11
N GLY A 80 29.76 -9.07 11.30
CA GLY A 80 29.21 -7.73 11.53
C GLY A 80 27.74 -7.56 11.17
N LEU A 81 27.04 -8.63 10.75
CA LEU A 81 25.61 -8.55 10.46
C LEU A 81 24.82 -8.13 11.71
N LEU A 82 25.16 -8.69 12.87
CA LEU A 82 24.47 -8.41 14.13
C LEU A 82 24.77 -7.00 14.65
N ASP A 83 26.02 -6.55 14.46
CA ASP A 83 26.52 -5.27 14.96
C ASP A 83 26.27 -4.07 14.02
N ALA A 84 25.63 -4.29 12.87
CA ALA A 84 25.38 -3.23 11.90
C ALA A 84 24.67 -2.03 12.54
N ASP A 85 25.39 -0.91 12.59
CA ASP A 85 24.93 0.32 13.22
C ASP A 85 23.87 1.00 12.35
N PRO A 86 22.63 1.19 12.84
CA PRO A 86 21.58 1.89 12.10
C PRO A 86 21.82 3.40 11.96
N THR A 87 22.86 3.92 12.60
CA THR A 87 23.37 5.30 12.44
C THR A 87 24.69 5.35 11.66
N GLY A 88 25.19 4.19 11.23
CA GLY A 88 26.42 4.06 10.46
C GLY A 88 26.27 4.53 9.02
N PRO A 89 27.39 4.60 8.28
CA PRO A 89 27.43 5.13 6.91
C PRO A 89 26.62 4.30 5.90
N ASP A 90 26.39 3.02 6.20
CA ASP A 90 25.63 2.10 5.34
C ASP A 90 24.11 2.15 5.61
N ALA A 91 23.68 2.90 6.62
CA ALA A 91 22.27 3.07 6.93
C ALA A 91 21.63 4.14 6.05
N ILE A 92 20.51 3.80 5.43
CA ILE A 92 19.66 4.74 4.70
C ILE A 92 18.77 5.42 5.74
N VAL A 93 19.09 6.66 6.07
CA VAL A 93 18.33 7.49 7.00
C VAL A 93 17.25 8.24 6.22
N PRO A 94 15.95 8.06 6.55
CA PRO A 94 14.88 8.71 5.81
C PRO A 94 14.85 10.22 6.04
N ASP A 95 14.55 10.98 4.99
CA ASP A 95 14.34 12.41 5.08
C ASP A 95 13.12 12.72 5.97
N PRO A 96 13.25 13.56 7.02
CA PRO A 96 12.12 13.96 7.87
C PRO A 96 10.93 14.57 7.12
N ALA A 97 11.17 15.26 6.01
CA ALA A 97 10.12 15.82 5.16
C ALA A 97 9.30 14.72 4.50
N ASP A 98 9.96 13.68 3.97
CA ASP A 98 9.30 12.51 3.39
C ASP A 98 8.52 11.73 4.44
N VAL A 99 9.09 11.53 5.63
CA VAL A 99 8.39 10.87 6.74
C VAL A 99 7.10 11.60 7.09
N THR A 100 7.16 12.94 7.15
CA THR A 100 5.99 13.78 7.40
C THR A 100 4.96 13.66 6.28
N ALA A 101 5.39 13.71 5.02
CA ALA A 101 4.53 13.59 3.85
C ALA A 101 3.82 12.23 3.78
N TYR A 102 4.55 11.12 3.97
CA TYR A 102 3.98 9.77 3.96
C TYR A 102 3.04 9.51 5.13
N ARG A 103 3.32 10.08 6.30
CA ARG A 103 2.39 10.04 7.44
C ARG A 103 1.08 10.74 7.11
N ALA A 104 1.14 11.95 6.56
CA ALA A 104 -0.05 12.69 6.14
C ALA A 104 -0.82 11.94 5.04
N ALA A 105 -0.11 11.34 4.08
CA ALA A 105 -0.70 10.52 3.03
C ALA A 105 -1.42 9.29 3.59
N ARG A 106 -0.83 8.62 4.59
CA ARG A 106 -1.44 7.47 5.27
C ARG A 106 -2.73 7.85 5.99
N VAL A 107 -2.72 8.94 6.76
CA VAL A 107 -3.90 9.41 7.52
C VAL A 107 -5.06 9.75 6.58
N SER A 108 -4.76 10.33 5.42
CA SER A 108 -5.78 10.72 4.43
C SER A 108 -6.22 9.59 3.49
N ALA A 109 -5.51 8.46 3.45
CA ALA A 109 -5.75 7.38 2.48
C ALA A 109 -7.19 6.83 2.55
N ALA A 110 -7.70 6.55 3.74
CA ALA A 110 -9.05 6.02 3.90
C ALA A 110 -10.14 7.01 3.45
N GLY A 111 -9.92 8.31 3.67
CA GLY A 111 -10.82 9.37 3.17
C GLY A 111 -10.87 9.39 1.66
N ARG A 112 -9.70 9.43 1.02
CA ARG A 112 -9.58 9.45 -0.45
C ARG A 112 -10.17 8.21 -1.10
N LEU A 113 -9.98 7.03 -0.51
CA LEU A 113 -10.59 5.80 -1.02
C LEU A 113 -12.13 5.86 -0.99
N ARG A 114 -12.71 6.44 0.07
CA ARG A 114 -14.16 6.67 0.15
C ARG A 114 -14.66 7.66 -0.90
N GLU A 115 -13.94 8.75 -1.12
CA GLU A 115 -14.27 9.74 -2.16
C GLU A 115 -14.20 9.13 -3.56
N LEU A 116 -13.17 8.35 -3.85
CA LEU A 116 -13.02 7.65 -5.13
C LEU A 116 -14.14 6.63 -5.36
N ALA A 117 -14.56 5.90 -4.32
CA ALA A 117 -15.69 4.98 -4.40
C ALA A 117 -16.99 5.72 -4.76
N ALA A 118 -17.29 6.82 -4.08
CA ALA A 118 -18.47 7.64 -4.39
C ALA A 118 -18.43 8.21 -5.81
N ALA A 119 -17.25 8.65 -6.29
CA ALA A 119 -17.08 9.11 -7.66
C ALA A 119 -17.31 7.98 -8.68
N ALA A 120 -16.84 6.77 -8.39
CA ALA A 120 -17.08 5.61 -9.22
C ALA A 120 -18.58 5.29 -9.35
N ASP A 121 -19.34 5.36 -8.24
CA ASP A 121 -20.79 5.15 -8.24
C ASP A 121 -21.52 6.18 -9.11
N LEU A 122 -21.11 7.45 -9.05
CA LEU A 122 -21.68 8.51 -9.89
C LEU A 122 -21.42 8.28 -11.38
N LEU A 123 -20.23 7.81 -11.75
CA LEU A 123 -19.86 7.49 -13.13
C LEU A 123 -20.57 6.23 -13.66
N ALA A 124 -21.00 5.32 -12.78
CA ALA A 124 -21.72 4.10 -13.13
C ALA A 124 -23.23 4.30 -13.32
N LEU A 125 -23.79 5.46 -12.96
CA LEU A 125 -25.21 5.75 -13.19
C LEU A 125 -25.54 5.74 -14.69
N PRO A 126 -26.64 5.11 -15.12
CA PRO A 126 -27.08 5.19 -16.51
C PRO A 126 -27.30 6.67 -16.86
N THR A 127 -26.67 7.13 -17.94
CA THR A 127 -27.01 8.43 -18.51
C THR A 127 -28.49 8.39 -18.86
N ARG A 128 -29.33 9.19 -18.17
CA ARG A 128 -30.71 9.37 -18.60
C ARG A 128 -30.64 9.89 -20.02
N THR A 129 -30.98 9.03 -20.98
CA THR A 129 -31.28 9.51 -22.33
C THR A 129 -32.51 10.40 -22.15
N PRO A 130 -32.43 11.71 -22.45
CA PRO A 130 -33.60 12.55 -22.29
C PRO A 130 -34.71 11.93 -23.14
N GLU A 131 -35.79 11.55 -22.47
CA GLU A 131 -37.01 11.08 -23.10
C GLU A 131 -37.44 12.19 -24.03
N ARG A 132 -37.27 11.96 -25.33
CA ARG A 132 -37.63 12.92 -26.38
C ARG A 132 -39.14 13.01 -26.36
N ASP A 133 -39.64 13.99 -25.60
CA ASP A 133 -41.04 14.37 -25.51
C ASP A 133 -41.60 14.45 -26.94
N ALA A 134 -42.40 13.45 -27.30
CA ALA A 134 -43.02 13.37 -28.60
C ALA A 134 -44.18 14.39 -28.62
N PRO A 135 -44.26 15.30 -29.60
CA PRO A 135 -45.32 16.29 -29.61
C PRO A 135 -46.68 15.61 -29.74
N ASP A 136 -47.55 15.90 -28.77
CA ASP A 136 -48.94 15.49 -28.67
C ASP A 136 -49.67 15.73 -29.99
N ARG A 137 -49.95 14.63 -30.70
CA ARG A 137 -50.65 14.66 -31.99
C ARG A 137 -52.15 14.43 -31.76
N VAL A 138 -52.88 15.51 -32.03
CA VAL A 138 -54.27 15.59 -32.52
C VAL A 138 -55.39 15.55 -31.48
N ARG A 139 -56.02 16.71 -31.31
CA ARG A 139 -57.50 16.82 -31.20
C ARG A 139 -58.00 17.99 -32.04
N THR A 140 -58.50 17.69 -33.23
CA THR A 140 -59.40 18.58 -33.98
C THR A 140 -60.84 18.15 -33.69
N PRO A 141 -61.77 19.04 -33.29
CA PRO A 141 -63.16 18.67 -33.12
C PRO A 141 -63.90 18.68 -34.47
N LEU A 142 -64.48 17.55 -34.85
CA LEU A 142 -65.46 17.47 -35.94
C LEU A 142 -66.84 17.83 -35.39
N THR A 143 -67.26 19.08 -35.62
CA THR A 143 -68.65 19.51 -35.53
C THR A 143 -69.38 19.10 -36.81
N THR A 144 -70.44 18.29 -36.70
CA THR A 144 -71.79 18.51 -37.29
C THR A 144 -72.64 17.22 -37.28
N THR A 145 -73.82 17.31 -36.69
CA THR A 145 -75.03 16.45 -36.81
C THR A 145 -76.17 17.36 -36.33
N PRO A 146 -77.40 17.39 -36.89
CA PRO A 146 -78.16 16.25 -37.42
C PRO A 146 -78.87 16.48 -38.77
N ALA A 147 -79.26 15.38 -39.44
CA ALA A 147 -80.38 15.39 -40.38
C ALA A 147 -81.34 14.24 -40.02
N THR A 148 -82.55 14.66 -39.67
CA THR A 148 -83.73 13.89 -39.29
C THR A 148 -84.41 13.27 -40.51
N SER A 149 -84.85 12.01 -40.40
CA SER A 149 -86.06 11.36 -40.96
C SER A 149 -85.78 9.84 -41.05
N GLY A 150 -86.61 8.91 -40.62
CA GLY A 150 -88.03 8.94 -40.31
C GLY A 150 -88.69 7.73 -40.99
N ASN A 151 -89.08 6.75 -40.17
CA ASN A 151 -90.09 5.69 -40.37
C ASN A 151 -90.18 4.95 -41.71
#